data_AF-A0A350PCK1-F1
#
_entry.id   AF-A0A350PCK1-F1
#
_cell.length_a   1.000
_cell.length_b   1.000
_cell.length_c   1.000
_cell.angle_alpha   90.00
_cell.angle_beta   90.00
_cell.angle_gamma   90.00
#
_symmetry.space_group_name_H-M   'P 1'
#
loop_
_entity.id
_entity.type
_entity.pdbx_description
1 polymer ?
#
loop_
_entity_poly.entity_id
_entity_poly.type
_entity_poly.pdbx_seq_one_letter_code
_entity_poly.pdbx_strand_id
1 'polypeptide(L)'
;ANLPEETLWFYNRLEGGYQYIAYGLLIFRFALPFLLLINREAKRSRFMLGLVSVIVLVMHFLEIHWISMPANHAGDAHGLHFSWIDIATFLGLGGMFFGLFFSKFKKESMIPQNDPKMDECLSKSYHH
;
A
#
# COMPACT_ATOMS: atom_id res chain seq x y z
N ALA A 1 -6.08 0.76 29.84
CA ALA A 1 -5.18 1.93 29.73
C ALA A 1 -5.88 2.92 28.83
N ASN A 2 -6.39 4.01 29.39
CA ASN A 2 -7.22 5.00 28.69
C ASN A 2 -6.65 6.38 28.95
N LEU A 3 -5.46 6.67 28.40
CA LEU A 3 -4.96 8.04 28.46
C LEU A 3 -5.87 8.94 27.59
N PRO A 4 -6.30 10.12 28.07
CA PRO A 4 -7.26 10.96 27.37
C PRO A 4 -6.87 11.26 25.91
N GLU A 5 -5.58 11.49 25.67
CA GLU A 5 -5.01 11.79 24.35
C GLU A 5 -5.18 10.63 23.34
N GLU A 6 -4.93 9.39 23.76
CA GLU A 6 -5.05 8.21 22.91
C GLU A 6 -6.52 7.92 22.62
N THR A 7 -7.38 8.02 23.63
CA THR A 7 -8.82 7.79 23.45
C THR A 7 -9.43 8.77 22.46
N LEU A 8 -9.02 10.05 22.48
CA LEU A 8 -9.50 11.05 21.53
C LEU A 8 -9.01 10.76 20.10
N TRP A 9 -7.76 10.28 19.97
CA TRP A 9 -7.20 9.90 18.66
C TRP A 9 -7.98 8.76 18.01
N PHE A 10 -8.32 7.72 18.79
CA PHE A 10 -9.12 6.59 18.32
C PHE A 10 -10.57 6.97 18.05
N TYR A 11 -11.17 7.80 18.90
CA TYR A 11 -12.53 8.28 18.73
C TYR A 11 -12.73 8.95 17.36
N ASN A 12 -11.86 9.90 17.00
CA ASN A 12 -11.94 10.60 15.71
C ASN A 12 -11.78 9.68 14.48
N ARG A 13 -11.19 8.49 14.66
CA ARG A 13 -10.86 7.54 13.58
C ARG A 13 -11.78 6.33 13.52
N LEU A 14 -12.65 6.17 14.51
CA LEU A 14 -13.66 5.11 14.60
C LEU A 14 -15.10 5.66 14.56
N GLU A 15 -15.26 6.98 14.40
CA GLU A 15 -16.55 7.62 14.16
C GLU A 15 -16.62 8.28 12.77
N GLY A 16 -17.80 8.79 12.42
CA GLY A 16 -18.02 9.54 11.18
C GLY A 16 -17.87 8.71 9.89
N GLY A 17 -17.77 7.38 9.97
CA GLY A 17 -17.57 6.49 8.82
C GLY A 17 -16.13 6.08 8.59
N TYR A 18 -15.16 6.68 9.29
CA TYR A 18 -13.75 6.26 9.24
C TYR A 18 -13.54 4.83 9.78
N GLN A 19 -14.48 4.31 10.61
CA GLN A 19 -14.45 2.92 11.04
C GLN A 19 -14.50 1.92 9.88
N TYR A 20 -15.18 2.25 8.77
CA TYR A 20 -15.24 1.36 7.61
C TYR A 20 -13.88 1.23 6.92
N ILE A 21 -13.11 2.32 6.87
CA ILE A 21 -11.72 2.28 6.39
C ILE A 21 -10.88 1.44 7.36
N ALA A 22 -11.02 1.64 8.68
CA ALA A 22 -10.28 0.86 9.68
C ALA A 22 -10.53 -0.66 9.55
N TYR A 23 -11.79 -1.09 9.43
CA TYR A 23 -12.14 -2.49 9.19
C TYR A 23 -11.65 -2.98 7.83
N GLY A 24 -11.73 -2.15 6.80
CA GLY A 24 -11.17 -2.42 5.48
C GLY A 24 -9.67 -2.68 5.53
N LEU A 25 -8.91 -1.89 6.31
CA LEU A 25 -7.48 -2.10 6.51
C LEU A 25 -7.21 -3.45 7.17
N LEU A 26 -7.93 -3.81 8.23
CA LEU A 26 -7.74 -5.12 8.88
C LEU A 26 -7.97 -6.29 7.91
N ILE A 27 -9.01 -6.21 7.08
CA ILE A 27 -9.36 -7.30 6.16
C ILE A 27 -8.45 -7.30 4.94
N PHE A 28 -8.40 -6.21 4.18
CA PHE A 28 -7.80 -6.18 2.85
C PHE A 28 -6.31 -5.86 2.85
N ARG A 29 -5.78 -5.19 3.88
CA ARG A 29 -4.34 -4.95 4.00
C ARG A 29 -3.63 -6.11 4.68
N PHE A 30 -4.30 -6.78 5.64
CA PHE A 30 -3.69 -7.85 6.42
C PHE A 30 -4.30 -9.22 6.15
N ALA A 31 -5.55 -9.47 6.57
CA ALA A 31 -6.10 -10.82 6.59
C ALA A 31 -6.15 -11.49 5.20
N LEU A 32 -6.64 -10.77 4.19
CA LEU A 32 -6.79 -11.27 2.83
C LEU A 32 -5.44 -11.53 2.16
N PRO A 33 -4.47 -10.59 2.12
CA PRO A 33 -3.11 -10.88 1.63
C PRO A 33 -2.46 -12.04 2.36
N PHE A 34 -2.61 -12.11 3.69
CA PHE A 34 -2.02 -13.18 4.50
C PHE A 34 -2.59 -14.55 4.12
N LEU A 35 -3.92 -14.68 4.04
CA LEU A 35 -4.60 -15.93 3.71
C LEU A 35 -4.33 -16.35 2.25
N LEU A 36 -4.35 -15.41 1.30
CA LEU A 36 -4.07 -15.72 -0.11
C LEU A 36 -2.61 -16.14 -0.32
N LEU A 37 -1.66 -15.52 0.39
CA LEU A 37 -0.24 -15.81 0.28
C LEU A 37 0.24 -16.88 1.25
N ILE A 38 -0.63 -17.57 1.99
CA ILE A 38 -0.19 -18.72 2.81
C ILE A 38 0.22 -19.88 1.91
N ASN A 39 -0.56 -20.13 0.85
CA ASN A 39 -0.34 -21.21 -0.10
C ASN A 39 0.91 -20.94 -0.95
N ARG A 40 1.78 -21.95 -1.04
CA ARG A 40 3.02 -21.91 -1.85
C ARG A 40 2.74 -21.70 -3.34
N GLU A 41 1.69 -22.30 -3.88
CA GLU A 41 1.33 -22.17 -5.30
C GLU A 41 0.87 -20.76 -5.63
N ALA A 42 0.03 -20.18 -4.76
CA ALA A 42 -0.42 -18.80 -4.85
C ALA A 42 0.78 -17.82 -4.86
N LYS A 43 1.78 -18.07 -4.00
CA LYS A 43 3.03 -17.27 -3.95
C LYS A 43 3.90 -17.38 -5.21
N ARG A 44 3.73 -18.39 -6.06
CA ARG A 44 4.47 -18.53 -7.33
C ARG A 44 3.69 -18.02 -8.53
N SER A 45 2.38 -17.83 -8.39
CA SER A 45 1.52 -17.31 -9.44
C SER A 45 1.71 -15.80 -9.60
N ARG A 46 2.22 -15.38 -10.77
CA ARG A 46 2.36 -13.95 -11.11
C ARG A 46 1.03 -13.21 -11.05
N PHE A 47 -0.07 -13.87 -11.44
CA PHE A 47 -1.40 -13.29 -11.38
C PHE A 47 -1.83 -13.01 -9.93
N MET A 48 -1.67 -14.01 -9.05
CA MET A 48 -2.05 -13.88 -7.65
C MET A 48 -1.21 -12.81 -6.93
N LEU A 49 0.11 -12.83 -7.15
CA LEU A 49 1.01 -11.79 -6.62
C LEU A 49 0.63 -10.40 -7.13
N GLY A 50 0.33 -10.26 -8.43
CA GLY A 50 -0.12 -8.99 -9.02
C GLY A 50 -1.41 -8.47 -8.39
N LEU A 51 -2.42 -9.34 -8.25
CA LEU A 51 -3.70 -9.01 -7.61
C LEU A 51 -3.51 -8.55 -6.16
N VAL A 52 -2.78 -9.33 -5.35
CA VAL A 52 -2.52 -8.97 -3.94
C VAL A 52 -1.74 -7.66 -3.84
N SER A 53 -0.77 -7.43 -4.73
CA SER A 53 0.02 -6.20 -4.75
C SER A 53 -0.85 -4.97 -5.01
N VAL A 54 -1.78 -5.04 -5.98
CA VAL A 54 -2.73 -3.95 -6.26
C VAL A 54 -3.63 -3.69 -5.05
N ILE A 55 -4.17 -4.73 -4.41
CA ILE A 55 -4.99 -4.57 -3.20
C ILE A 55 -4.21 -3.86 -2.10
N VAL A 56 -2.97 -4.30 -1.84
CA VAL A 56 -2.13 -3.70 -0.79
C VAL A 56 -1.81 -2.23 -1.10
N LEU A 57 -1.53 -1.89 -2.36
CA LEU A 57 -1.28 -0.49 -2.77
C LEU A 57 -2.51 0.40 -2.57
N VAL A 58 -3.69 -0.07 -2.97
CA VAL A 58 -4.95 0.67 -2.75
C VAL A 58 -5.23 0.85 -1.26
N MET A 59 -5.03 -0.20 -0.46
CA MET A 59 -5.22 -0.13 0.99
C MET A 59 -4.19 0.78 1.67
N HIS A 60 -2.96 0.84 1.16
CA HIS A 60 -1.95 1.76 1.69
C HIS A 60 -2.32 3.22 1.44
N PHE A 61 -2.90 3.53 0.27
CA PHE A 61 -3.46 4.86 0.02
C PHE A 61 -4.59 5.21 1.00
N LEU A 62 -5.52 4.27 1.24
CA LEU A 62 -6.60 4.44 2.21
C LEU A 62 -6.09 4.58 3.65
N GLU A 63 -5.00 3.89 4.01
CA GLU A 63 -4.34 4.04 5.32
C GLU A 63 -3.81 5.45 5.52
N ILE A 64 -3.11 6.01 4.53
CA ILE A 64 -2.59 7.38 4.61
C ILE A 64 -3.75 8.36 4.79
N HIS A 65 -4.85 8.17 4.06
CA HIS A 65 -6.05 8.98 4.20
C HIS A 65 -6.67 8.85 5.60
N TRP A 66 -6.78 7.63 6.15
CA TRP A 66 -7.32 7.37 7.49
C TRP A 66 -6.45 7.96 8.62
N ILE A 67 -5.13 8.00 8.43
CA ILE A 67 -4.21 8.62 9.40
C ILE A 67 -4.29 10.15 9.32
N SER A 68 -4.34 10.73 8.12
CA SER A 68 -4.22 12.18 7.91
C SER A 68 -5.54 12.95 8.05
N MET A 69 -6.62 12.50 7.39
CA MET A 69 -7.84 13.32 7.26
C MET A 69 -8.58 13.62 8.56
N PRO A 70 -8.72 12.68 9.51
CA PRO A 70 -9.40 12.95 10.78
C PRO A 70 -8.66 13.96 11.66
N ALA A 71 -7.36 14.16 11.45
CA ALA A 71 -6.60 15.19 12.15
C ALA A 71 -6.87 16.59 11.57
N ASN A 72 -7.11 16.70 10.26
CA ASN A 72 -7.34 17.98 9.57
C ASN A 72 -8.78 18.49 9.74
N HIS A 73 -9.73 17.60 10.03
CA HIS A 73 -11.15 17.92 10.18
C HIS A 73 -11.67 17.63 11.59
N ALA A 74 -10.78 17.63 12.60
CA ALA A 74 -11.14 17.43 14.00
C ALA A 74 -11.95 18.65 14.53
N GLY A 75 -13.20 18.77 14.10
CA GLY A 75 -14.06 19.92 14.39
C GLY A 75 -15.22 20.08 13.40
N ASP A 76 -15.11 19.52 12.19
CA ASP A 76 -16.19 19.57 11.21
C ASP A 76 -17.14 18.38 11.42
N ALA A 77 -18.45 18.66 11.51
CA ALA A 77 -19.50 17.65 11.69
C ALA A 77 -19.73 16.76 10.45
N HIS A 78 -18.86 16.87 9.45
CA HIS A 78 -18.93 16.12 8.20
C HIS A 78 -17.99 14.92 8.33
N GLY A 79 -18.55 13.71 8.28
CA GLY A 79 -17.83 12.45 8.44
C GLY A 79 -16.82 12.16 7.31
N LEU A 80 -16.71 10.91 6.89
CA LEU A 80 -15.80 10.48 5.82
C LEU A 80 -16.03 11.33 4.57
N HIS A 81 -15.00 12.07 4.15
CA HIS A 81 -15.03 12.96 3.01
C HIS A 81 -13.87 12.62 2.08
N PHE A 82 -14.18 12.45 0.80
CA PHE A 82 -13.21 12.14 -0.23
C PHE A 82 -13.29 13.18 -1.34
N SER A 83 -12.22 13.94 -1.52
CA SER A 83 -12.16 14.99 -2.53
C SER A 83 -11.49 14.49 -3.80
N TRP A 84 -11.90 15.03 -4.94
CA TRP A 84 -11.18 14.79 -6.20
C TRP A 84 -9.72 15.27 -6.14
N ILE A 85 -9.43 16.26 -5.27
CA ILE A 85 -8.08 16.76 -5.01
C ILE A 85 -7.21 15.66 -4.42
N ASP A 86 -7.74 14.77 -3.57
CA ASP A 86 -6.97 13.67 -2.97
C ASP A 86 -6.44 12.72 -4.06
N ILE A 87 -7.29 12.42 -5.05
CA ILE A 87 -6.91 11.61 -6.22
C ILE A 87 -5.92 12.39 -7.08
N ALA A 88 -6.18 13.66 -7.36
CA ALA A 88 -5.34 14.49 -8.22
C ALA A 88 -3.93 14.66 -7.64
N THR A 89 -3.81 14.86 -6.33
CA THR A 89 -2.52 14.95 -5.62
C THR A 89 -1.79 13.62 -5.67
N PHE A 90 -2.48 12.50 -5.43
CA PHE A 90 -1.87 11.17 -5.51
C PHE A 90 -1.34 10.86 -6.92
N LEU A 91 -2.15 11.11 -7.95
CA LEU A 91 -1.76 10.90 -9.35
C LEU A 91 -0.69 11.88 -9.81
N GLY A 92 -0.73 13.14 -9.35
CA GLY A 92 0.28 14.15 -9.67
C GLY A 92 1.65 13.79 -9.12
N LEU A 93 1.74 13.50 -7.82
CA LEU A 93 3.00 13.11 -7.17
C LEU A 93 3.46 11.73 -7.65
N GLY A 94 2.56 10.76 -7.75
CA GLY A 94 2.85 9.42 -8.26
C GLY A 94 3.32 9.46 -9.71
N GLY A 95 2.65 10.22 -10.57
CA GLY A 95 3.03 10.41 -11.97
C GLY A 95 4.40 11.08 -12.12
N MET A 96 4.69 12.12 -11.31
CA MET A 96 6.02 12.74 -11.27
C MET A 96 7.10 11.72 -10.85
N PHE A 97 6.84 10.96 -9.78
CA PHE A 97 7.75 9.91 -9.32
C PHE A 97 8.00 8.86 -10.40
N PHE A 98 6.95 8.29 -10.98
CA PHE A 98 7.09 7.27 -12.03
C PHE A 98 7.77 7.82 -13.28
N GLY A 99 7.48 9.07 -13.66
CA GLY A 99 8.14 9.74 -14.77
C GLY A 99 9.66 9.83 -14.57
N LEU A 100 10.10 10.27 -13.39
CA LEU A 100 11.53 10.32 -13.05
C LEU A 100 12.14 8.92 -12.92
N PHE A 101 11.43 7.99 -12.29
CA PHE A 101 11.85 6.61 -12.12
C PHE A 101 12.10 5.94 -13.47
N PHE A 102 11.12 5.94 -14.39
CA PHE A 102 11.29 5.30 -15.70
C PHE A 102 12.29 6.02 -16.59
N SER A 103 12.46 7.34 -16.43
CA SER A 103 13.49 8.10 -17.15
C SER A 103 14.91 7.71 -16.74
N LYS A 104 15.11 7.33 -15.47
CA LYS A 104 16.39 6.77 -14.99
C LYS A 104 16.51 5.28 -15.30
N PHE A 105 15.44 4.51 -15.10
CA PHE A 105 15.40 3.08 -15.32
C PHE A 105 15.74 2.69 -16.75
N LYS A 106 15.31 3.47 -17.75
CA LYS A 106 15.67 3.24 -19.17
C LYS A 106 17.13 3.50 -19.51
N LYS A 107 17.88 4.23 -18.67
CA LYS A 107 19.27 4.60 -18.95
C LYS A 107 20.26 3.53 -18.51
N GLU A 108 19.87 2.69 -17.55
CA GLU A 108 20.74 1.69 -16.94
C GLU A 108 20.33 0.28 -17.35
N SER A 109 21.30 -0.65 -17.34
CA SER A 109 21.02 -2.07 -17.58
C SER A 109 20.15 -2.65 -16.45
N MET A 110 19.04 -3.31 -16.79
CA MET A 110 18.15 -3.96 -15.83
C MET A 110 18.83 -5.13 -15.09
N ILE A 111 19.84 -5.73 -15.72
CA ILE A 111 20.61 -6.84 -15.18
C ILE A 111 22.01 -6.32 -14.81
N PRO A 112 22.50 -6.56 -13.58
CA PRO A 112 23.84 -6.14 -13.17
C PRO A 112 24.91 -6.97 -13.88
N GLN A 113 25.50 -6.42 -14.95
CA GLN A 113 26.40 -7.16 -15.84
C GLN A 113 27.70 -7.67 -15.19
N ASN A 114 28.12 -7.08 -14.07
CA ASN A 114 29.39 -7.40 -13.39
C ASN A 114 29.19 -8.07 -12.02
N ASP A 115 28.02 -8.66 -11.75
CA ASP A 115 27.77 -9.36 -10.49
C ASP A 115 28.35 -10.78 -10.51
N PRO A 116 29.29 -11.14 -9.62
CA PRO A 116 29.86 -12.49 -9.55
C PRO A 116 28.83 -13.61 -9.30
N LYS A 117 27.65 -13.29 -8.76
CA LYS A 117 26.57 -14.25 -8.48
C LYS A 117 25.58 -14.42 -9.63
N MET A 118 25.77 -13.71 -10.74
CA MET A 118 24.83 -13.72 -11.86
C MET A 118 24.59 -15.13 -12.41
N ASP A 119 25.67 -15.87 -12.65
CA ASP A 119 25.60 -17.20 -13.26
C ASP A 119 24.90 -18.21 -12.34
N GLU A 120 25.07 -18.07 -11.02
CA GLU A 120 24.41 -18.91 -10.02
C GLU A 120 22.89 -18.65 -9.97
N CYS A 121 22.47 -17.38 -9.98
CA CYS A 121 21.07 -16.96 -9.98
C CYS A 121 20.31 -17.36 -11.26
N LEU A 122 20.99 -17.42 -12.41
CA LEU A 122 20.42 -17.85 -13.69
C LEU A 122 20.43 -19.38 -13.85
N SER A 123 21.25 -20.08 -13.06
CA SER A 123 21.37 -21.53 -13.15
C SER A 123 20.07 -22.23 -12.73
N LYS A 124 19.67 -23.26 -13.48
CA LYS A 124 18.46 -24.05 -13.21
C LYS A 124 18.53 -24.79 -11.86
N SER A 125 19.73 -24.95 -11.30
CA SER A 125 20.00 -25.62 -10.02
C SER A 125 19.50 -24.84 -8.81
N TYR A 126 19.25 -23.53 -8.95
CA TYR A 126 18.79 -22.67 -7.86
C TYR A 126 17.35 -22.96 -7.39
N HIS A 127 16.60 -23.77 -8.16
CA HIS A 127 15.18 -24.08 -7.90
C HIS A 127 14.92 -25.38 -7.12
N HIS A 128 15.96 -26.00 -6.54
CA HIS A 128 15.83 -27.16 -5.66
C HIS A 128 15.66 -26.78 -4.19
#